data_AF-A0A847GII2-F1
#
_entry.id   AF-A0A847GII2-F1
#
_cell.length_a   1.000
_cell.length_b   1.000
_cell.length_c   1.000
_cell.angle_alpha   90.00
_cell.angle_beta   90.00
_cell.angle_gamma   90.00
#
_symmetry.space_group_name_H-M   'P 1'
#
loop_
_entity.id
_entity.type
_entity.pdbx_description
1 polymer ?
#
loop_
_entity_poly.entity_id
_entity_poly.type
_entity_poly.pdbx_seq_one_letter_code
_entity_poly.pdbx_strand_id
1 'polypeptide(L)'
;MPFSRRGIFVRMVILASCIAAAGESAAQPKTPVPDAAAQQTAKKAAGELFADRFTQAKTTAEKTALATDMMDAAGRVQAGSADQYVLLKISLDVAAGTGDAATALQAVERLIEQFDEPAAELIGETLLTAARQATTSAQHKAVAEAALSIAGKLSDADQYETALRLYEAARSSAQRAKLFPLAKELTAQIEETKRQQLLSEDYRKALSVLEDKPTDPEANLAAGRHLCFVKGNWARGVPMLALGSKPPPPPNTRRLPKRP
;
A
#
# COMPACT_ATOMS: atom_id res chain seq x y z
N MET A 1 -58.27 -49.99 -21.97
CA MET A 1 -57.74 -51.30 -22.43
C MET A 1 -57.92 -51.37 -23.95
N PRO A 2 -56.97 -51.86 -24.74
CA PRO A 2 -56.16 -53.04 -24.46
C PRO A 2 -54.65 -52.80 -24.33
N PHE A 3 -54.05 -53.77 -23.64
CA PHE A 3 -52.65 -53.97 -23.34
C PHE A 3 -51.87 -54.43 -24.56
N SER A 4 -50.58 -54.06 -24.65
CA SER A 4 -49.55 -55.06 -24.92
C SER A 4 -48.20 -54.65 -24.35
N ARG A 5 -47.64 -55.54 -23.51
CA ARG A 5 -46.32 -55.50 -22.87
C ARG A 5 -45.26 -56.04 -23.82
N ARG A 6 -44.04 -55.47 -23.76
CA ARG A 6 -42.71 -56.06 -24.04
C ARG A 6 -41.73 -54.89 -23.89
N GLY A 7 -40.60 -54.93 -23.20
CA GLY A 7 -39.86 -55.94 -22.46
C GLY A 7 -38.63 -55.19 -21.93
N ILE A 8 -38.22 -55.52 -20.72
CA ILE A 8 -37.14 -54.90 -19.94
C ILE A 8 -35.80 -55.08 -20.66
N PHE A 9 -35.04 -53.99 -20.88
CA PHE A 9 -33.58 -54.02 -20.85
C PHE A 9 -33.04 -52.75 -20.21
N VAL A 10 -32.72 -52.90 -18.93
CA VAL A 10 -31.93 -51.99 -18.10
C VAL A 10 -30.54 -51.86 -18.72
N ARG A 11 -30.13 -50.64 -19.10
CA ARG A 11 -28.73 -50.22 -19.10
C ARG A 11 -28.62 -48.80 -18.58
N MET A 12 -28.57 -48.74 -17.26
CA MET A 12 -28.05 -47.64 -16.46
C MET A 12 -26.60 -47.38 -16.89
N VAL A 13 -26.30 -46.20 -17.41
CA VAL A 13 -24.94 -45.67 -17.49
C VAL A 13 -24.93 -44.41 -16.65
N ILE A 14 -24.62 -44.58 -15.36
CA ILE A 14 -24.32 -43.47 -14.45
C ILE A 14 -22.87 -43.09 -14.76
N LEU A 15 -22.68 -41.99 -15.51
CA LEU A 15 -21.39 -41.34 -15.60
C LEU A 15 -21.22 -40.44 -14.37
N ALA A 16 -20.51 -40.95 -13.37
CA ALA A 16 -20.04 -40.17 -12.24
C ALA A 16 -18.94 -39.22 -12.74
N SER A 17 -19.27 -37.96 -12.97
CA SER A 17 -18.29 -36.91 -13.17
C SER A 17 -18.10 -36.16 -11.86
N CYS A 18 -17.17 -36.63 -11.04
CA CYS A 18 -16.60 -35.87 -9.95
C CYS A 18 -15.75 -34.74 -10.54
N ILE A 19 -16.36 -33.56 -10.75
CA ILE A 19 -15.57 -32.34 -10.83
C ILE A 19 -15.40 -31.86 -9.40
N ALA A 20 -14.27 -32.23 -8.81
CA ALA A 20 -13.68 -31.50 -7.71
C ALA A 20 -13.30 -30.11 -8.24
N ALA A 21 -14.23 -29.16 -8.16
CA ALA A 21 -13.85 -27.76 -8.15
C ALA A 21 -13.27 -27.49 -6.76
N ALA A 22 -11.94 -27.62 -6.67
CA ALA A 22 -11.17 -27.02 -5.60
C ALA A 22 -11.65 -25.56 -5.48
N GLY A 23 -12.10 -25.20 -4.28
CA GLY A 23 -12.47 -23.83 -3.97
C GLY A 23 -11.23 -22.94 -4.04
N GLU A 24 -10.93 -22.44 -5.23
CA GLU A 24 -10.28 -21.16 -5.39
C GLU A 24 -11.31 -20.16 -4.83
N SER A 25 -11.14 -19.76 -3.58
CA SER A 25 -11.92 -18.67 -2.99
C SER A 25 -11.54 -17.41 -3.77
N ALA A 26 -12.23 -17.17 -4.89
CA ALA A 26 -12.11 -15.95 -5.65
C ALA A 26 -12.57 -14.84 -4.71
N ALA A 27 -11.61 -14.14 -4.11
CA ALA A 27 -11.86 -12.95 -3.33
C ALA A 27 -12.75 -12.04 -4.18
N GLN A 28 -13.95 -11.73 -3.68
CA GLN A 28 -14.84 -10.85 -4.42
C GLN A 28 -14.12 -9.54 -4.70
N PRO A 29 -14.26 -8.97 -5.92
CA PRO A 29 -13.64 -7.70 -6.24
C PRO A 29 -14.14 -6.64 -5.27
N LYS A 30 -13.22 -5.85 -4.70
CA LYS A 30 -13.55 -4.77 -3.77
C LYS A 30 -14.49 -3.77 -4.43
N THR A 31 -15.37 -3.18 -3.64
CA THR A 31 -16.30 -2.16 -4.13
C THR A 31 -15.53 -0.89 -4.49
N PRO A 32 -15.79 -0.26 -5.65
CA PRO A 32 -15.20 1.05 -5.95
C PRO A 32 -15.54 2.07 -4.86
N VAL A 33 -14.65 3.03 -4.65
CA VAL A 33 -14.92 4.15 -3.74
C VAL A 33 -16.17 4.90 -4.22
N PRO A 34 -17.16 5.14 -3.34
CA PRO A 34 -18.35 5.91 -3.68
C PRO A 34 -17.99 7.30 -4.21
N ASP A 35 -18.75 7.82 -5.16
CA ASP A 35 -18.48 9.16 -5.70
C ASP A 35 -18.67 10.27 -4.64
N ALA A 36 -18.13 11.45 -4.93
CA ALA A 36 -18.12 12.57 -3.99
C ALA A 36 -19.53 13.03 -3.56
N ALA A 37 -20.54 12.91 -4.44
CA ALA A 37 -21.91 13.32 -4.13
C ALA A 37 -22.59 12.33 -3.17
N ALA A 38 -22.39 11.03 -3.41
CA ALA A 38 -22.84 9.97 -2.52
C ALA A 38 -22.17 10.08 -1.14
N GLN A 39 -20.84 10.31 -1.11
CA GLN A 39 -20.12 10.56 0.13
C GLN A 39 -20.63 11.78 0.87
N GLN A 40 -20.91 12.89 0.18
CA GLN A 40 -21.39 14.11 0.83
C GLN A 40 -22.79 13.93 1.44
N THR A 41 -23.66 13.17 0.76
CA THR A 41 -25.00 12.84 1.26
C THR A 41 -24.91 11.97 2.50
N ALA A 42 -24.12 10.89 2.45
CA ALA A 42 -23.86 10.02 3.59
C ALA A 42 -23.19 10.76 4.77
N LYS A 43 -22.27 11.70 4.50
CA LYS A 43 -21.64 12.53 5.53
C LYS A 43 -22.64 13.42 6.26
N LYS A 44 -23.61 14.01 5.55
CA LYS A 44 -24.69 14.79 6.17
C LYS A 44 -25.55 13.91 7.07
N ALA A 45 -26.00 12.77 6.56
CA ALA A 45 -26.80 11.83 7.33
C ALA A 45 -26.07 11.32 8.60
N ALA A 46 -24.78 10.97 8.48
CA ALA A 46 -23.96 10.59 9.61
C ALA A 46 -23.79 11.75 10.62
N GLY A 47 -23.58 12.97 10.13
CA GLY A 47 -23.48 14.17 10.97
C GLY A 47 -24.76 14.45 11.76
N GLU A 48 -25.93 14.28 11.15
CA GLU A 48 -27.23 14.40 11.81
C GLU A 48 -27.44 13.28 12.84
N LEU A 49 -27.15 12.03 12.46
CA LEU A 49 -27.34 10.85 13.31
C LEU A 49 -26.45 10.86 14.57
N PHE A 50 -25.22 11.36 14.44
CA PHE A 50 -24.23 11.35 15.53
C PHE A 50 -24.02 12.73 16.16
N ALA A 51 -24.82 13.76 15.82
CA ALA A 51 -24.63 15.14 16.27
C ALA A 51 -24.46 15.27 17.80
N ASP A 52 -25.35 14.63 18.56
CA ASP A 52 -25.31 14.67 20.03
C ASP A 52 -24.07 13.96 20.56
N ARG A 53 -23.68 12.82 19.97
CA ARG A 53 -22.49 12.08 20.37
C ARG A 53 -21.22 12.89 20.09
N PHE A 54 -21.13 13.58 18.95
CA PHE A 54 -20.02 14.50 18.67
C PHE A 54 -19.92 15.64 19.69
N THR A 55 -21.08 16.18 20.10
CA THR A 55 -21.14 17.26 21.11
C THR A 55 -20.73 16.78 22.51
N GLN A 56 -21.10 15.54 22.85
CA GLN A 56 -20.78 14.91 24.14
C GLN A 56 -19.33 14.43 24.22
N ALA A 57 -18.74 14.00 23.11
CA ALA A 57 -17.38 13.45 23.07
C ALA A 57 -16.29 14.53 23.21
N LYS A 58 -15.98 14.88 24.46
CA LYS A 58 -15.02 15.95 24.81
C LYS A 58 -13.65 15.41 25.16
N THR A 59 -13.59 14.20 25.69
CA THR A 59 -12.35 13.53 26.08
C THR A 59 -11.88 12.56 25.00
N THR A 60 -10.60 12.19 25.05
CA THR A 60 -10.01 11.14 24.19
C THR A 60 -10.82 9.84 24.28
N ALA A 61 -11.21 9.43 25.48
CA ALA A 61 -11.95 8.19 25.70
C ALA A 61 -13.36 8.23 25.08
N GLU A 62 -14.09 9.34 25.24
CA GLU A 62 -15.42 9.48 24.63
C GLU A 62 -15.35 9.56 23.10
N LYS A 63 -14.31 10.19 22.55
CA LYS A 63 -14.08 10.23 21.11
C LYS A 63 -13.71 8.86 20.54
N THR A 64 -12.88 8.08 21.24
CA THR A 64 -12.62 6.68 20.89
C THR A 64 -13.91 5.85 20.94
N ALA A 65 -14.74 6.02 21.98
CA ALA A 65 -16.03 5.33 22.07
C ALA A 65 -16.97 5.70 20.90
N LEU A 66 -17.04 6.98 20.53
CA LEU A 66 -17.77 7.43 19.35
C LEU A 66 -17.25 6.78 18.05
N ALA A 67 -15.93 6.71 17.86
CA ALA A 67 -15.36 6.04 16.70
C ALA A 67 -15.78 4.55 16.64
N THR A 68 -15.76 3.85 17.78
CA THR A 68 -16.24 2.46 17.86
C THR A 68 -17.72 2.33 17.54
N ASP A 69 -18.57 3.22 18.09
CA ASP A 69 -20.00 3.24 17.79
C ASP A 69 -20.29 3.46 16.29
N MET A 70 -19.51 4.32 15.64
CA MET A 70 -19.61 4.57 14.20
C MET A 70 -19.14 3.36 13.37
N MET A 71 -18.09 2.65 13.79
CA MET A 71 -17.69 1.38 13.16
C MET A 71 -18.76 0.29 13.30
N ASP A 72 -19.43 0.22 14.46
CA ASP A 72 -20.52 -0.72 14.69
C ASP A 72 -21.75 -0.37 13.84
N ALA A 73 -22.07 0.91 13.69
CA ALA A 73 -23.09 1.37 12.76
C ALA A 73 -22.73 1.05 11.31
N ALA A 74 -21.46 1.20 10.92
CA ALA A 74 -20.97 0.81 9.60
C ALA A 74 -21.15 -0.69 9.32
N GLY A 75 -21.07 -1.54 10.35
CA GLY A 75 -21.35 -2.98 10.24
C GLY A 75 -22.83 -3.33 10.09
N ARG A 76 -23.75 -2.38 10.31
CA ARG A 76 -25.22 -2.58 10.24
C ARG A 76 -25.86 -2.02 8.99
N VAL A 77 -25.15 -1.18 8.24
CA VAL A 77 -25.61 -0.68 6.93
C VAL A 77 -25.25 -1.67 5.83
N GLN A 78 -25.82 -1.46 4.63
CA GLN A 78 -25.55 -2.32 3.48
C GLN A 78 -24.04 -2.33 3.13
N ALA A 79 -23.47 -3.53 2.98
CA ALA A 79 -22.07 -3.69 2.57
C ALA A 79 -21.82 -3.05 1.19
N GLY A 80 -20.71 -2.30 1.07
CA GLY A 80 -20.35 -1.55 -0.14
C GLY A 80 -21.09 -0.22 -0.33
N SER A 81 -21.96 0.17 0.60
CA SER A 81 -22.71 1.43 0.50
C SER A 81 -21.86 2.67 0.80
N ALA A 82 -22.33 3.83 0.32
CA ALA A 82 -21.74 5.13 0.67
C ALA A 82 -21.79 5.41 2.18
N ASP A 83 -22.86 4.98 2.86
CA ASP A 83 -22.99 5.12 4.30
C ASP A 83 -21.92 4.32 5.04
N GLN A 84 -21.68 3.07 4.63
CA GLN A 84 -20.64 2.23 5.23
C GLN A 84 -19.26 2.88 5.07
N TYR A 85 -18.94 3.30 3.85
CA TYR A 85 -17.68 3.96 3.53
C TYR A 85 -17.45 5.20 4.40
N VAL A 86 -18.46 6.08 4.48
CA VAL A 86 -18.38 7.33 5.24
C VAL A 86 -18.29 7.08 6.74
N LEU A 87 -19.08 6.15 7.29
CA LEU A 87 -19.02 5.83 8.72
C LEU A 87 -17.63 5.30 9.10
N LEU A 88 -17.03 4.44 8.28
CA LEU A 88 -15.67 3.95 8.50
C LEU A 88 -14.63 5.08 8.39
N LYS A 89 -14.72 5.96 7.37
CA LYS A 89 -13.83 7.12 7.24
C LYS A 89 -13.92 8.07 8.43
N ILE A 90 -15.12 8.38 8.92
CA ILE A 90 -15.27 9.27 10.08
C ILE A 90 -14.74 8.58 11.34
N SER A 91 -15.01 7.28 11.53
CA SER A 91 -14.47 6.51 12.66
C SER A 91 -12.95 6.56 12.68
N LEU A 92 -12.34 6.36 11.50
CA LEU A 92 -10.92 6.46 11.26
C LEU A 92 -10.37 7.84 11.67
N ASP A 93 -10.96 8.91 11.15
CA ASP A 93 -10.51 10.29 11.39
C ASP A 93 -10.64 10.67 12.87
N VAL A 94 -11.73 10.27 13.53
CA VAL A 94 -11.95 10.52 14.96
C VAL A 94 -10.91 9.78 15.81
N ALA A 95 -10.66 8.50 15.54
CA ALA A 95 -9.70 7.70 16.31
C ALA A 95 -8.24 8.16 16.07
N ALA A 96 -7.86 8.42 14.82
CA ALA A 96 -6.53 8.97 14.53
C ALA A 96 -6.35 10.36 15.16
N GLY A 97 -7.41 11.17 15.17
CA GLY A 97 -7.48 12.49 15.79
C GLY A 97 -7.29 12.50 17.32
N THR A 98 -7.44 11.35 17.99
CA THR A 98 -7.18 11.20 19.43
C THR A 98 -5.83 10.56 19.73
N GLY A 99 -5.05 10.20 18.70
CA GLY A 99 -3.81 9.43 18.82
C GLY A 99 -4.05 7.93 19.04
N ASP A 100 -5.29 7.46 18.90
CA ASP A 100 -5.66 6.05 19.03
C ASP A 100 -5.43 5.30 17.71
N ALA A 101 -4.17 4.97 17.47
CA ALA A 101 -3.77 4.22 16.27
C ALA A 101 -4.44 2.84 16.17
N ALA A 102 -4.72 2.17 17.30
CA ALA A 102 -5.30 0.82 17.26
C ALA A 102 -6.74 0.85 16.73
N THR A 103 -7.59 1.73 17.27
CA THR A 103 -8.97 1.89 16.80
C THR A 103 -9.01 2.44 15.38
N ALA A 104 -8.11 3.36 15.04
CA ALA A 104 -7.98 3.90 13.68
C ALA A 104 -7.66 2.79 12.67
N LEU A 105 -6.68 1.92 12.97
CA LEU A 105 -6.31 0.82 12.08
C LEU A 105 -7.44 -0.20 11.89
N GLN A 106 -8.23 -0.49 12.93
CA GLN A 106 -9.41 -1.36 12.78
C GLN A 106 -10.43 -0.76 11.80
N ALA A 107 -10.64 0.56 11.82
CA ALA A 107 -11.51 1.23 10.85
C ALA A 107 -10.92 1.17 9.43
N VAL A 108 -9.60 1.37 9.28
CA VAL A 108 -8.91 1.23 7.98
C VAL A 108 -9.03 -0.18 7.44
N GLU A 109 -8.79 -1.21 8.26
CA GLU A 109 -8.85 -2.62 7.86
C GLU A 109 -10.21 -2.96 7.25
N ARG A 110 -11.31 -2.63 7.95
CA ARG A 110 -12.68 -2.82 7.43
C ARG A 110 -12.91 -2.05 6.13
N LEU A 111 -12.35 -0.86 6.01
CA LEU A 111 -12.51 -0.02 4.84
C LEU A 111 -11.77 -0.59 3.63
N ILE A 112 -10.50 -1.00 3.79
CA ILE A 112 -9.71 -1.57 2.70
C ILE A 112 -10.09 -3.02 2.38
N GLU A 113 -10.79 -3.72 3.27
CA GLU A 113 -11.39 -5.03 2.97
C GLU A 113 -12.57 -4.88 2.01
N GLN A 114 -13.40 -3.85 2.21
CA GLN A 114 -14.62 -3.66 1.44
C GLN A 114 -14.43 -2.79 0.19
N PHE A 115 -13.57 -1.76 0.27
CA PHE A 115 -13.44 -0.72 -0.76
C PHE A 115 -12.05 -0.74 -1.43
N ASP A 116 -12.04 -0.43 -2.72
CA ASP A 116 -10.82 -0.34 -3.53
C ASP A 116 -10.06 0.95 -3.24
N GLU A 117 -9.28 0.92 -2.16
CA GLU A 117 -8.49 2.04 -1.65
C GLU A 117 -7.00 1.72 -1.66
N PRO A 118 -6.13 2.72 -1.89
CA PRO A 118 -4.68 2.56 -1.79
C PRO A 118 -4.27 2.30 -0.33
N ALA A 119 -4.27 1.01 0.05
CA ALA A 119 -4.17 0.59 1.45
C ALA A 119 -2.94 1.13 2.18
N ALA A 120 -1.76 1.07 1.56
CA ALA A 120 -0.53 1.55 2.19
C ALA A 120 -0.56 3.06 2.45
N GLU A 121 -1.07 3.85 1.50
CA GLU A 121 -1.21 5.31 1.64
C GLU A 121 -2.20 5.65 2.76
N LEU A 122 -3.37 5.01 2.74
CA LEU A 122 -4.41 5.27 3.72
C LEU A 122 -3.95 4.92 5.14
N ILE A 123 -3.32 3.74 5.32
CA ILE A 123 -2.76 3.35 6.61
C ILE A 123 -1.62 4.31 7.03
N GLY A 124 -0.76 4.70 6.09
CA GLY A 124 0.35 5.60 6.37
C GLY A 124 -0.09 6.97 6.87
N GLU A 125 -1.04 7.62 6.19
CA GLU A 125 -1.59 8.91 6.61
C GLU A 125 -2.38 8.83 7.92
N THR A 126 -3.05 7.70 8.16
CA THR A 126 -3.69 7.40 9.45
C THR A 126 -2.68 7.38 10.58
N LEU A 127 -1.58 6.64 10.41
CA LEU A 127 -0.52 6.53 11.41
C LEU A 127 0.21 7.86 11.61
N LEU A 128 0.43 8.64 10.55
CA LEU A 128 0.97 10.00 10.66
C LEU A 128 0.08 10.91 11.49
N THR A 129 -1.24 10.84 11.29
CA THR A 129 -2.21 11.60 12.07
C THR A 129 -2.19 11.18 13.53
N ALA A 130 -2.25 9.87 13.80
CA ALA A 130 -2.18 9.33 15.15
C ALA A 130 -0.85 9.70 15.86
N ALA A 131 0.28 9.68 15.14
CA ALA A 131 1.58 10.07 15.68
C ALA A 131 1.61 11.52 16.17
N ARG A 132 0.98 12.44 15.43
CA ARG A 132 0.89 13.87 15.79
C ARG A 132 0.03 14.09 17.02
N GLN A 133 -1.03 13.29 17.21
CA GLN A 133 -1.99 13.42 18.30
C GLN A 133 -1.64 12.58 19.53
N ALA A 134 -0.69 11.64 19.41
CA ALA A 134 -0.26 10.80 20.51
C ALA A 134 0.40 11.63 21.64
N THR A 135 -0.12 11.42 22.85
CA THR A 135 0.33 12.10 24.08
C THR A 135 0.87 11.14 25.13
N THR A 136 0.55 9.84 25.01
CA THR A 136 0.95 8.81 25.97
C THR A 136 1.98 7.86 25.40
N SER A 137 2.80 7.24 26.27
CA SER A 137 3.76 6.21 25.87
C SER A 137 3.10 5.03 25.12
N ALA A 138 1.90 4.62 25.55
CA ALA A 138 1.14 3.55 24.91
C ALA A 138 0.71 3.89 23.47
N GLN A 139 0.24 5.12 23.23
CA GLN A 139 -0.12 5.59 21.89
C GLN A 139 1.12 5.65 20.98
N HIS A 140 2.23 6.16 21.48
CA HIS A 140 3.49 6.17 20.73
C HIS A 140 3.99 4.77 20.39
N LYS A 141 3.86 3.82 21.32
CA LYS A 141 4.20 2.43 21.07
C LYS A 141 3.37 1.86 19.91
N ALA A 142 2.05 2.04 19.96
CA ALA A 142 1.15 1.53 18.92
C ALA A 142 1.48 2.10 17.53
N VAL A 143 1.76 3.40 17.44
CA VAL A 143 2.19 4.04 16.19
C VAL A 143 3.51 3.46 15.68
N ALA A 144 4.51 3.35 16.56
CA ALA A 144 5.85 2.91 16.18
C ALA A 144 5.85 1.46 15.65
N GLU A 145 5.11 0.57 16.31
CA GLU A 145 5.04 -0.85 15.94
C GLU A 145 4.28 -1.05 14.62
N ALA A 146 3.20 -0.30 14.38
CA ALA A 146 2.41 -0.42 13.16
C ALA A 146 3.07 0.19 11.93
N ALA A 147 3.84 1.26 12.10
CA ALA A 147 4.36 2.07 10.99
C ALA A 147 5.49 1.41 10.19
N LEU A 148 6.29 0.53 10.80
CA LEU A 148 7.48 -0.05 10.16
C LEU A 148 7.14 -0.79 8.86
N SER A 149 6.19 -1.72 8.92
CA SER A 149 5.80 -2.51 7.74
C SER A 149 5.15 -1.65 6.64
N ILE A 150 4.37 -0.65 7.05
CA ILE A 150 3.64 0.21 6.11
C ILE A 150 4.59 1.16 5.39
N ALA A 151 5.55 1.75 6.10
CA ALA A 151 6.58 2.58 5.50
C ALA A 151 7.42 1.79 4.48
N GLY A 152 7.71 0.51 4.75
CA GLY A 152 8.34 -0.38 3.78
C GLY A 152 7.53 -0.55 2.50
N LYS A 153 6.22 -0.83 2.62
CA LYS A 153 5.31 -0.94 1.46
C LYS A 153 5.23 0.36 0.64
N LEU A 154 5.26 1.51 1.31
CA LEU A 154 5.30 2.82 0.65
C LEU A 154 6.61 3.00 -0.13
N SER A 155 7.76 2.62 0.45
CA SER A 155 9.06 2.65 -0.24
C SER A 155 9.08 1.72 -1.47
N ASP A 156 8.54 0.51 -1.34
CA ASP A 156 8.46 -0.46 -2.45
C ASP A 156 7.59 0.04 -3.61
N ALA A 157 6.59 0.87 -3.29
CA ALA A 157 5.71 1.55 -4.24
C ALA A 157 6.29 2.87 -4.78
N ASP A 158 7.59 3.15 -4.57
CA ASP A 158 8.28 4.38 -4.96
C ASP A 158 7.72 5.67 -4.30
N GLN A 159 6.91 5.54 -3.24
CA GLN A 159 6.37 6.67 -2.47
C GLN A 159 7.35 7.08 -1.36
N TYR A 160 8.58 7.36 -1.76
CA TYR A 160 9.70 7.59 -0.85
C TYR A 160 9.46 8.75 0.12
N GLU A 161 8.85 9.85 -0.32
CA GLU A 161 8.57 11.02 0.51
C GLU A 161 7.62 10.68 1.66
N THR A 162 6.54 9.95 1.36
CA THR A 162 5.55 9.52 2.36
C THR A 162 6.14 8.46 3.29
N ALA A 163 6.90 7.50 2.74
CA ALA A 163 7.60 6.48 3.52
C ALA A 163 8.57 7.10 4.53
N LEU A 164 9.40 8.07 4.10
CA LEU A 164 10.35 8.77 4.97
C LEU A 164 9.65 9.53 6.09
N ARG A 165 8.58 10.27 5.76
CA ARG A 165 7.76 10.97 6.78
C ARG A 165 7.21 9.99 7.82
N LEU A 166 6.72 8.83 7.37
CA LEU A 166 6.18 7.81 8.26
C LEU A 166 7.26 7.15 9.12
N TYR A 167 8.42 6.80 8.55
CA TYR A 167 9.57 6.28 9.30
C TYR A 167 10.06 7.28 10.37
N GLU A 168 10.12 8.57 10.06
CA GLU A 168 10.52 9.60 11.01
C GLU A 168 9.51 9.74 12.16
N ALA A 169 8.21 9.75 11.87
CA ALA A 169 7.16 9.78 12.87
C ALA A 169 7.18 8.53 13.77
N ALA A 170 7.40 7.36 13.17
CA ALA A 170 7.57 6.10 13.87
C ALA A 170 8.80 6.11 14.78
N ARG A 171 9.95 6.62 14.29
CA ARG A 171 11.19 6.71 15.07
C ARG A 171 11.02 7.62 16.27
N SER A 172 10.40 8.79 16.07
CA SER A 172 10.10 9.73 17.15
C SER A 172 9.16 9.10 18.20
N SER A 173 8.12 8.39 17.75
CA SER A 173 7.22 7.67 18.64
C SER A 173 7.93 6.54 19.39
N ALA A 174 8.77 5.74 18.72
CA ALA A 174 9.57 4.70 19.36
C ALA A 174 10.47 5.27 20.47
N GLN A 175 11.09 6.43 20.24
CA GLN A 175 11.88 7.13 21.26
C GLN A 175 11.02 7.57 22.46
N ARG A 176 9.85 8.18 22.22
CA ARG A 176 8.90 8.61 23.27
C ARG A 176 8.35 7.43 24.08
N ALA A 177 8.21 6.27 23.44
CA ALA A 177 7.80 5.00 24.06
C ALA A 177 8.96 4.19 24.67
N LYS A 178 10.21 4.69 24.58
CA LYS A 178 11.44 4.02 25.06
C LYS A 178 11.73 2.66 24.39
N LEU A 179 11.31 2.49 23.13
CA LEU A 179 11.56 1.32 22.30
C LEU A 179 12.87 1.48 21.51
N PHE A 180 14.00 1.59 22.21
CA PHE A 180 15.29 1.94 21.59
C PHE A 180 15.78 0.99 20.48
N PRO A 181 15.61 -0.34 20.57
CA PRO A 181 15.96 -1.23 19.46
C PRO A 181 15.18 -0.91 18.18
N LEU A 182 13.87 -0.68 18.30
CA LEU A 182 13.01 -0.29 17.18
C LEU A 182 13.38 1.10 16.63
N ALA A 183 13.70 2.06 17.49
CA ALA A 183 14.16 3.39 17.05
C ALA A 183 15.47 3.31 16.24
N LYS A 184 16.38 2.38 16.61
CA LYS A 184 17.61 2.12 15.86
C LYS A 184 17.32 1.49 14.50
N GLU A 185 16.43 0.50 14.45
CA GLU A 185 15.99 -0.14 13.21
C GLU A 185 15.35 0.89 12.26
N LEU A 186 14.41 1.70 12.75
CA LEU A 186 13.77 2.76 11.98
C LEU A 186 14.79 3.78 11.45
N THR A 187 15.85 4.08 12.21
CA THR A 187 16.95 4.94 11.73
C THR A 187 17.69 4.31 10.55
N ALA A 188 17.97 3.00 10.60
CA ALA A 188 18.59 2.30 9.48
C ALA A 188 17.68 2.31 8.24
N GLN A 189 16.37 2.12 8.42
CA GLN A 189 15.40 2.15 7.33
C GLN A 189 15.25 3.54 6.70
N ILE A 190 15.35 4.62 7.48
CA ILE A 190 15.38 5.99 6.96
C ILE A 190 16.56 6.19 6.02
N GLU A 191 17.76 5.79 6.43
CA GLU A 191 18.97 5.98 5.61
C GLU A 191 18.95 5.12 4.34
N GLU A 192 18.46 3.88 4.44
CA GLU A 192 18.27 3.02 3.27
C GLU A 192 17.22 3.59 2.32
N THR A 193 16.09 4.09 2.83
CA THR A 193 15.04 4.68 2.00
C THR A 193 15.52 5.97 1.30
N LYS A 194 16.31 6.81 1.97
CA LYS A 194 16.95 7.98 1.34
C LYS A 194 17.89 7.56 0.20
N ARG A 195 18.68 6.50 0.41
CA ARG A 195 19.56 5.95 -0.63
C ARG A 195 18.76 5.48 -1.84
N GLN A 196 17.64 4.81 -1.62
CA GLN A 196 16.73 4.37 -2.68
C GLN A 196 16.08 5.56 -3.42
N GLN A 197 15.62 6.58 -2.69
CA GLN A 197 15.06 7.80 -3.26
C GLN A 197 16.05 8.48 -4.21
N LEU A 198 17.30 8.68 -3.78
CA LEU A 198 18.35 9.29 -4.61
C LEU A 198 18.59 8.48 -5.89
N LEU A 199 18.66 7.15 -5.78
CA LEU A 199 18.83 6.30 -6.96
C LEU A 199 17.63 6.35 -7.91
N SER A 200 16.42 6.53 -7.40
CA SER A 200 15.21 6.72 -8.20
C SER A 200 15.18 8.09 -8.89
N GLU A 201 15.61 9.14 -8.20
CA GLU A 201 15.76 10.47 -8.79
C GLU A 201 16.80 10.51 -9.91
N ASP A 202 17.94 9.87 -9.69
CA ASP A 202 19.00 9.77 -10.72
C ASP A 202 18.53 8.93 -11.91
N TYR A 203 17.74 7.88 -11.66
CA TYR A 203 17.08 7.13 -12.73
C TYR A 203 16.13 8.00 -13.54
N ARG A 204 15.28 8.79 -12.89
CA ARG A 204 14.34 9.69 -13.57
C ARG A 204 15.06 10.75 -14.40
N LYS A 205 16.14 11.35 -13.86
CA LYS A 205 16.98 12.30 -14.61
C LYS A 205 17.61 11.62 -15.83
N ALA A 206 18.12 10.41 -15.68
CA ALA A 206 18.67 9.63 -16.78
C ALA A 206 17.62 9.35 -17.86
N LEU A 207 16.40 8.94 -17.48
CA LEU A 207 15.31 8.74 -18.44
C LEU A 207 14.99 10.01 -19.22
N SER A 208 14.93 11.16 -18.57
CA SER A 208 14.70 12.45 -19.25
C SER A 208 15.80 12.78 -20.26
N VAL A 209 17.07 12.48 -19.96
CA VAL A 209 18.16 12.64 -20.95
C VAL A 209 18.00 11.68 -22.12
N LEU A 210 17.57 10.44 -21.87
CA LEU A 210 17.40 9.41 -22.89
C LEU A 210 16.21 9.68 -23.83
N GLU A 211 15.25 10.52 -23.44
CA GLU A 211 14.17 10.99 -24.32
C GLU A 211 14.74 11.75 -25.52
N ASP A 212 15.72 12.64 -25.29
CA ASP A 212 16.37 13.42 -26.34
C ASP A 212 17.62 12.75 -26.92
N LYS A 213 18.33 11.97 -26.10
CA LYS A 213 19.61 11.32 -26.46
C LYS A 213 19.58 9.83 -26.09
N PRO A 214 18.89 8.98 -26.87
CA PRO A 214 18.69 7.57 -26.52
C PRO A 214 19.98 6.75 -26.34
N THR A 215 21.08 7.21 -26.93
CA THR A 215 22.39 6.54 -26.86
C THR A 215 23.39 7.27 -25.95
N ASP A 216 22.93 8.19 -25.09
CA ASP A 216 23.80 8.86 -24.13
C ASP A 216 24.40 7.81 -23.17
N PRO A 217 25.74 7.67 -23.10
CA PRO A 217 26.35 6.61 -22.32
C PRO A 217 26.14 6.76 -20.80
N GLU A 218 26.19 7.99 -20.27
CA GLU A 218 26.07 8.20 -18.83
C GLU A 218 24.63 7.95 -18.36
N ALA A 219 23.65 8.43 -19.11
CA ALA A 219 22.24 8.20 -18.82
C ALA A 219 21.86 6.72 -18.96
N ASN A 220 22.36 6.02 -19.99
CA ASN A 220 22.15 4.58 -20.14
C ASN A 220 22.81 3.78 -18.98
N LEU A 221 24.00 4.17 -18.53
CA LEU A 221 24.66 3.53 -17.40
C LEU A 221 23.87 3.73 -16.09
N ALA A 222 23.42 4.95 -15.81
CA ALA A 222 22.62 5.27 -14.63
C ALA A 222 21.28 4.50 -14.64
N ALA A 223 20.58 4.51 -15.77
CA ALA A 223 19.31 3.82 -15.92
C ALA A 223 19.44 2.29 -15.84
N GLY A 224 20.46 1.73 -16.47
CA GLY A 224 20.75 0.30 -16.40
C GLY A 224 21.09 -0.17 -14.99
N ARG A 225 21.87 0.61 -14.23
CA ARG A 225 22.21 0.27 -12.83
C ARG A 225 20.98 0.27 -11.94
N HIS A 226 20.12 1.29 -12.07
CA HIS A 226 18.88 1.33 -11.30
C HIS A 226 17.99 0.13 -11.62
N LEU A 227 17.75 -0.16 -12.90
CA LEU A 227 16.90 -1.28 -13.30
C LEU A 227 17.43 -2.63 -12.81
N CYS A 228 18.72 -2.93 -12.97
CA CYS A 228 19.28 -4.21 -12.54
C CYS A 228 19.41 -4.33 -11.02
N PHE A 229 20.04 -3.35 -10.38
CA PHE A 229 20.49 -3.48 -8.98
C PHE A 229 19.50 -2.93 -7.95
N VAL A 230 18.53 -2.12 -8.37
CA VAL A 230 17.46 -1.60 -7.49
C VAL A 230 16.14 -2.31 -7.78
N LYS A 231 15.72 -2.34 -9.05
CA LYS A 231 14.42 -2.92 -9.44
C LYS A 231 14.46 -4.41 -9.78
N GLY A 232 15.65 -5.02 -9.87
CA GLY A 232 15.80 -6.41 -10.30
C GLY A 232 15.34 -6.68 -11.75
N ASN A 233 15.09 -5.64 -12.54
CA ASN A 233 14.64 -5.74 -13.92
C ASN A 233 15.84 -5.85 -14.87
N TRP A 234 16.50 -7.01 -14.81
CA TRP A 234 17.65 -7.33 -15.65
C TRP A 234 17.34 -7.25 -17.15
N ALA A 235 16.13 -7.64 -17.56
CA ALA A 235 15.71 -7.65 -18.96
C ALA A 235 15.77 -6.26 -19.61
N ARG A 236 15.33 -5.22 -18.89
CA ARG A 236 15.43 -3.83 -19.37
C ARG A 236 16.78 -3.18 -19.04
N GLY A 237 17.39 -3.55 -17.92
CA GLY A 237 18.61 -2.91 -17.43
C GLY A 237 19.88 -3.32 -18.19
N VAL A 238 20.03 -4.59 -18.57
CA VAL A 238 21.25 -5.09 -19.25
C VAL A 238 21.52 -4.38 -20.59
N PRO A 239 20.52 -4.18 -21.49
CA PRO A 239 20.74 -3.40 -22.71
C PRO A 239 21.23 -1.97 -22.45
N MET A 240 20.68 -1.30 -21.42
CA MET A 240 21.10 0.04 -21.03
C MET A 240 22.54 0.04 -20.46
N LEU A 241 22.91 -0.96 -19.65
CA LEU A 241 24.29 -1.11 -19.18
C LEU A 241 25.29 -1.31 -20.33
N ALA A 242 24.89 -2.01 -21.40
CA ALA A 242 25.73 -2.20 -22.57
C ALA A 242 25.98 -0.89 -23.33
N LEU A 243 24.94 -0.05 -23.51
CA LEU A 243 25.06 1.27 -24.15
C LEU A 243 25.87 2.26 -23.31
N GLY A 244 25.86 2.11 -21.99
CA GLY A 244 26.67 2.95 -21.09
C GLY A 244 28.13 2.52 -20.96
N SER A 245 28.50 1.36 -21.49
CA SER A 245 29.88 0.88 -21.48
C SER A 245 30.62 1.48 -22.68
N LYS A 246 31.70 2.24 -22.44
CA LYS A 246 32.55 2.76 -23.53
C LYS A 246 33.03 1.60 -24.42
N PRO A 247 32.99 1.72 -25.76
CA PRO A 247 33.61 0.72 -26.62
C PRO A 247 35.11 0.63 -26.30
N PRO A 248 35.72 -0.58 -26.37
CA PRO A 248 37.14 -0.73 -26.14
C PRO A 248 37.92 0.17 -27.10
N PRO A 249 39.08 0.74 -26.67
CA PRO A 249 39.91 1.53 -27.57
C PRO A 249 40.27 0.68 -28.81
N PRO A 250 40.35 1.28 -30.01
CA PRO A 250 40.73 0.55 -31.21
C PRO A 250 42.08 -0.13 -30.99
N PRO A 251 42.30 -1.32 -31.57
CA PRO A 251 43.56 -2.04 -31.41
C PRO A 251 44.72 -1.14 -31.80
N ASN A 252 45.71 -1.04 -30.91
CA ASN A 252 46.91 -0.25 -31.13
C ASN A 252 47.66 -0.79 -32.35
N THR A 253 47.43 -0.20 -33.52
CA THR A 253 48.23 -0.48 -34.72
C THR A 253 49.62 0.09 -34.47
N ARG A 254 50.45 -0.65 -33.73
CA ARG A 254 51.90 -0.44 -33.69
C ARG A 254 52.34 -0.39 -35.14
N ARG A 255 52.70 0.79 -35.62
CA ARG A 255 53.33 0.97 -36.92
C ARG A 255 54.52 0.01 -36.96
N LEU A 256 54.43 -1.02 -37.80
CA LEU A 256 55.59 -1.81 -38.18
C LEU A 256 56.68 -0.84 -38.63
N PRO A 257 57.90 -0.91 -38.09
CA PRO A 257 58.97 -0.04 -38.54
C PRO A 257 59.17 -0.27 -40.04
N LYS A 258 59.06 0.80 -40.83
CA LYS A 258 59.46 0.76 -42.24
C LYS A 258 60.96 0.45 -42.26
N ARG A 259 61.34 -0.77 -42.66
CA ARG A 259 62.68 -1.03 -43.22
C ARG A 259 62.77 -0.26 -44.53
N PRO A 260 63.81 0.57 -44.69
CA PRO A 260 64.97 0.11 -45.43
C PRO A 260 66.26 0.16 -44.60
#